data_AF-A0A7C6KAJ3-F1
#
_entry.id   AF-A0A7C6KAJ3-F1
#
_cell.length_a   1.000
_cell.length_b   1.000
_cell.length_c   1.000
_cell.angle_alpha   90.00
_cell.angle_beta   90.00
_cell.angle_gamma   90.00
#
_symmetry.space_group_name_H-M   'P 1'
#
loop_
_entity.id
_entity.type
_entity.pdbx_description
1 polymer ?
#
loop_
_entity_poly.entity_id
_entity_poly.type
_entity_poly.pdbx_seq_one_letter_code
_entity_poly.pdbx_strand_id
1 'polypeptide(L)'
;MRIDDFDMAEPTALLHRKLQGAKENKDDEALKRVCQDFESIFLNIMLKEMQKTVPEDGFIEKGTGTKIFEEMYLEELSQEMARKDDGLGIAKMLYEQFKSENIIL
;
A
#
# COMPACT_ATOMS: atom_id res chain seq x y z
N MET A 1 -8.31 6.68 16.01
CA MET A 1 -7.38 5.61 15.62
C MET A 1 -6.02 6.26 15.40
N ARG A 2 -4.97 5.75 16.04
CA ARG A 2 -3.62 6.31 15.90
C ARG A 2 -2.96 5.61 14.71
N ILE A 3 -2.07 6.31 14.01
CA ILE A 3 -1.25 5.69 12.95
C ILE A 3 -0.48 4.47 13.49
N ASP A 4 -0.20 4.48 14.79
CA ASP A 4 0.44 3.43 15.58
C ASP A 4 -0.36 2.11 15.66
N ASP A 5 -1.67 2.12 15.37
CA ASP A 5 -2.52 0.93 15.41
C ASP A 5 -2.35 0.04 14.15
N PHE A 6 -1.68 0.57 13.11
CA PHE A 6 -1.32 -0.18 11.92
C PHE A 6 0.08 -0.76 12.14
N ASP A 7 0.20 -2.08 12.32
CA ASP A 7 1.50 -2.74 12.39
C ASP A 7 2.19 -2.72 11.03
N MET A 8 2.79 -1.57 10.73
CA MET A 8 3.54 -1.27 9.53
C MET A 8 4.97 -1.80 9.58
N ALA A 9 5.44 -2.25 10.74
CA ALA A 9 6.87 -2.49 10.95
C ALA A 9 7.41 -3.57 10.00
N GLU A 10 6.67 -4.66 9.84
CA GLU A 10 7.07 -5.78 8.95
C GLU A 10 6.94 -5.44 7.45
N PRO A 11 5.79 -4.93 6.94
CA PRO A 11 5.66 -4.56 5.53
C PRO A 11 6.66 -3.50 5.10
N THR A 12 6.91 -2.48 5.93
CA THR A 12 7.86 -1.39 5.61
C THR A 12 9.32 -1.85 5.66
N ALA A 13 9.69 -2.71 6.62
CA ALA A 13 11.03 -3.30 6.66
C ALA A 13 11.31 -4.21 5.46
N LEU A 14 10.29 -4.96 4.98
CA LEU A 14 10.40 -5.74 3.76
C LEU A 14 10.56 -4.85 2.52
N LEU A 15 9.74 -3.80 2.39
CA LEU A 15 9.85 -2.83 1.30
C LEU A 15 11.23 -2.18 1.26
N HIS A 16 11.76 -1.75 2.42
CA HIS A 16 13.07 -1.13 2.51
C HIS A 16 14.18 -2.07 2.02
N ARG A 17 14.14 -3.33 2.43
CA ARG A 17 15.08 -4.36 1.95
C ARG A 17 14.98 -4.60 0.45
N LYS A 18 13.76 -4.71 -0.09
CA LYS A 18 13.54 -4.87 -1.54
C LYS A 18 14.05 -3.64 -2.31
N LEU A 19 13.85 -2.43 -1.78
CA LEU A 19 14.30 -1.18 -2.38
C LEU A 19 15.83 -1.10 -2.44
N GLN A 20 16.52 -1.41 -1.33
CA GLN A 20 17.99 -1.47 -1.30
C GLN A 20 18.51 -2.48 -2.32
N GLY A 21 17.96 -3.70 -2.32
CA GLY A 21 18.36 -4.73 -3.27
C GLY A 21 18.14 -4.33 -4.74
N ALA A 22 17.03 -3.65 -5.05
CA ALA A 22 16.76 -3.14 -6.40
C ALA A 22 17.78 -2.07 -6.82
N LYS A 23 18.13 -1.14 -5.91
CA LYS A 23 19.13 -0.10 -6.18
C LYS A 23 20.54 -0.66 -6.35
N GLU A 24 20.97 -1.55 -5.46
CA GLU A 24 22.30 -2.16 -5.50
C GLU A 24 22.52 -2.96 -6.79
N ASN A 25 21.50 -3.70 -7.22
CA ASN A 25 21.55 -4.52 -8.44
C ASN A 25 21.24 -3.73 -9.72
N LYS A 26 20.91 -2.43 -9.61
CA LYS A 26 20.43 -1.59 -10.73
C LYS A 26 19.26 -2.26 -11.47
N ASP A 27 18.41 -2.95 -10.73
CA ASP A 27 17.26 -3.68 -11.27
C ASP A 27 16.07 -2.73 -11.36
N ASP A 28 15.86 -2.19 -12.55
CA ASP A 28 14.85 -1.19 -12.85
C ASP A 28 13.42 -1.72 -12.67
N GLU A 29 13.19 -2.98 -13.06
CA GLU A 29 11.90 -3.64 -12.92
C GLU A 29 11.60 -3.94 -11.45
N ALA A 30 12.60 -4.38 -10.68
CA ALA A 30 12.44 -4.54 -9.24
C ALA A 30 12.15 -3.20 -8.56
N LEU A 31 12.82 -2.11 -8.96
CA LEU A 31 12.57 -0.77 -8.43
C LEU A 31 11.13 -0.32 -8.70
N LYS A 32 10.64 -0.51 -9.93
CA LYS A 32 9.27 -0.21 -10.32
C LYS A 32 8.26 -1.02 -9.51
N ARG A 33 8.49 -2.33 -9.33
CA ARG A 33 7.64 -3.21 -8.52
C ARG A 33 7.58 -2.79 -7.06
N VAL A 34 8.71 -2.40 -6.47
CA VAL A 34 8.75 -1.92 -5.08
C VAL A 34 7.96 -0.62 -4.92
N CYS A 35 8.00 0.27 -5.92
CA CYS A 35 7.18 1.48 -5.90
C CYS A 35 5.68 1.17 -6.01
N GLN A 36 5.29 0.17 -6.84
CA GLN A 36 3.91 -0.31 -6.92
C GLN A 36 3.44 -1.00 -5.63
N ASP A 37 4.30 -1.82 -5.01
CA ASP A 37 4.03 -2.45 -3.70
C ASP A 37 3.82 -1.37 -2.60
N PHE A 38 4.52 -0.24 -2.69
CA PHE A 38 4.28 0.87 -1.78
C PHE A 38 2.92 1.54 -2.01
N GLU A 39 2.57 1.82 -3.27
CA GLU A 39 1.29 2.44 -3.61
C GLU A 39 0.09 1.57 -3.23
N SER A 40 0.18 0.25 -3.35
CA SER A 40 -0.87 -0.67 -2.90
C SER A 40 -1.07 -0.61 -1.38
N ILE A 41 0.00 -0.55 -0.59
CA ILE A 41 -0.09 -0.37 0.86
C ILE A 41 -0.75 0.98 1.20
N PHE A 42 -0.34 2.05 0.53
CA PHE A 42 -0.96 3.37 0.71
C PHE A 42 -2.47 3.35 0.39
N LEU A 43 -2.84 2.73 -0.73
CA LEU A 43 -4.25 2.55 -1.12
C LEU A 43 -5.01 1.71 -0.10
N ASN A 44 -4.41 0.65 0.45
CA ASN A 44 -5.04 -0.17 1.47
C ASN A 44 -5.39 0.64 2.72
N ILE A 45 -4.46 1.48 3.18
CA ILE A 45 -4.70 2.39 4.32
C ILE A 45 -5.84 3.34 4.00
N MET A 46 -5.78 4.01 2.83
CA MET A 46 -6.82 4.94 2.39
C MET A 46 -8.19 4.28 2.38
N LEU A 47 -8.31 3.08 1.80
CA LEU A 47 -9.56 2.34 1.75
C LEU A 47 -10.05 1.90 3.14
N LYS A 48 -9.15 1.44 4.02
CA LYS A 48 -9.48 1.09 5.41
C LYS A 48 -9.96 2.32 6.19
N GLU A 49 -9.34 3.49 6.01
CA GLU A 49 -9.81 4.74 6.62
C GLU A 49 -11.17 5.17 6.08
N MET A 50 -11.39 5.08 4.76
CA MET A 50 -12.69 5.34 4.15
C MET A 50 -13.77 4.41 4.71
N GLN A 51 -13.47 3.11 4.88
CA GLN A 51 -14.40 2.14 5.45
C GLN A 51 -14.82 2.50 6.88
N LYS A 52 -13.90 2.99 7.72
CA LYS A 52 -14.18 3.43 9.09
C LYS A 52 -15.13 4.63 9.16
N THR A 53 -15.30 5.37 8.08
CA THR A 53 -16.28 6.49 8.01
C THR A 53 -17.72 6.02 7.77
N VAL A 54 -17.92 4.75 7.39
CA VAL A 54 -19.24 4.16 7.19
C VAL A 54 -19.78 3.69 8.55
N PRO A 55 -20.92 4.22 9.02
CA PRO A 55 -21.51 3.77 10.29
C PRO A 55 -21.83 2.28 10.26
N GLU A 56 -21.54 1.56 11.34
CA GLU A 56 -21.89 0.14 11.48
C GLU A 56 -23.35 -0.07 11.93
N ASP A 57 -24.16 0.99 11.92
CA ASP A 57 -25.49 1.14 12.56
C ASP A 57 -26.64 0.31 11.92
N GLY A 58 -26.32 -0.79 11.25
CA GLY A 58 -27.30 -1.72 10.70
C GLY A 58 -28.02 -2.53 11.78
N PHE A 59 -29.25 -2.99 11.49
CA PHE A 59 -29.99 -3.93 12.34
C PHE A 59 -29.30 -5.30 12.52
N ILE A 60 -28.21 -5.55 11.78
CA ILE A 60 -27.42 -6.78 11.81
C ILE A 60 -25.98 -6.41 12.13
N GLU A 61 -25.46 -6.90 13.26
CA GLU A 61 -24.05 -6.76 13.60
C GLU A 61 -23.16 -7.54 12.63
N LYS A 62 -22.05 -6.94 12.22
CA LYS A 62 -21.03 -7.64 11.42
C LYS A 62 -20.33 -8.69 12.27
N GLY A 63 -20.49 -9.96 11.89
CA GLY A 63 -19.71 -11.05 12.49
C GLY A 63 -18.22 -10.96 12.16
N THR A 64 -17.39 -11.59 12.98
CA THR A 64 -15.92 -11.64 12.82
C THR A 64 -15.49 -12.11 11.43
N GLY A 65 -16.18 -13.12 10.86
CA GLY A 65 -15.87 -13.62 9.52
C GLY A 65 -16.08 -12.57 8.43
N THR A 66 -17.11 -11.73 8.54
CA THR A 66 -17.36 -10.63 7.60
C THR A 66 -16.24 -9.60 7.68
N LYS A 67 -15.81 -9.23 8.89
CA LYS A 67 -14.73 -8.25 9.10
C LYS A 67 -13.42 -8.73 8.47
N ILE A 68 -13.05 -9.99 8.69
CA ILE A 68 -11.87 -10.60 8.06
C ILE A 68 -11.97 -10.60 6.54
N PHE A 69 -13.13 -10.99 5.99
CA PHE A 69 -13.33 -10.99 4.54
C PHE A 69 -13.24 -9.58 3.94
N GLU A 70 -13.82 -8.58 4.59
CA GLU A 70 -13.72 -7.18 4.17
C GLU A 70 -12.26 -6.70 4.17
N GLU A 71 -11.48 -7.04 5.20
CA GLU A 71 -10.05 -6.71 5.26
C GLU A 71 -9.27 -7.34 4.09
N MET A 72 -9.47 -8.64 3.84
CA MET A 72 -8.86 -9.35 2.71
C MET A 72 -9.29 -8.75 1.37
N TYR A 73 -10.56 -8.36 1.25
CA TYR A 73 -11.09 -7.73 0.04
C TYR A 73 -10.43 -6.37 -0.22
N LEU A 74 -10.25 -5.54 0.81
CA LEU A 74 -9.56 -4.27 0.69
C LEU A 74 -8.08 -4.44 0.32
N GLU A 75 -7.43 -5.50 0.80
CA GLU A 75 -6.04 -5.83 0.45
C GLU A 75 -5.91 -6.17 -1.04
N GLU A 76 -6.72 -7.09 -1.56
CA GLU A 76 -6.70 -7.42 -3.00
C GLU A 76 -7.13 -6.25 -3.88
N LEU A 77 -8.16 -5.51 -3.48
CA LEU A 77 -8.60 -4.32 -4.19
C LEU A 77 -7.47 -3.28 -4.31
N SER A 78 -6.74 -3.03 -3.22
CA SER A 78 -5.62 -2.09 -3.22
C SER A 78 -4.46 -2.52 -4.12
N GLN A 79 -4.17 -3.82 -4.21
CA GLN A 79 -3.15 -4.36 -5.11
C GLN A 79 -3.56 -4.18 -6.57
N GLU A 80 -4.81 -4.52 -6.91
CA GLU A 80 -5.33 -4.38 -8.27
C GLU A 80 -5.40 -2.91 -8.69
N MET A 81 -5.83 -2.02 -7.79
CA MET A 81 -5.83 -0.58 -8.04
C MET A 81 -4.42 -0.03 -8.30
N ALA A 82 -3.41 -0.45 -7.55
CA ALA A 82 -2.03 -0.01 -7.76
C ALA A 82 -1.42 -0.53 -9.09
N ARG A 83 -1.87 -1.70 -9.57
CA ARG A 83 -1.36 -2.31 -10.82
C ARG A 83 -2.03 -1.77 -12.07
N LYS A 84 -3.30 -1.37 -11.96
CA LYS A 84 -4.14 -0.99 -13.10
C LYS A 84 -3.97 0.48 -13.45
N ASP A 85 -3.79 0.79 -14.74
CA ASP A 85 -3.80 2.15 -15.30
C ASP A 85 -2.89 3.15 -14.55
N ASP A 86 -1.69 2.71 -14.15
CA ASP A 86 -0.72 3.46 -13.32
C ASP A 86 -1.20 3.86 -11.91
N GLY A 87 -2.31 3.29 -11.42
CA GLY A 87 -2.84 3.53 -10.09
C GLY A 87 -3.23 4.99 -9.85
N LEU A 88 -2.77 5.56 -8.74
CA LEU A 88 -2.89 6.99 -8.46
C LEU A 88 -1.68 7.78 -8.98
N GLY A 89 -0.68 7.12 -9.55
CA GLY A 89 0.57 7.70 -10.03
C GLY A 89 1.64 7.86 -8.95
N ILE A 90 1.41 7.41 -7.71
CA ILE A 90 2.38 7.54 -6.62
C ILE A 90 3.60 6.67 -6.88
N ALA A 91 3.40 5.43 -7.35
CA ALA A 91 4.51 4.55 -7.70
C ALA A 91 5.40 5.16 -8.78
N LYS A 92 4.78 5.82 -9.78
CA LYS A 92 5.51 6.49 -10.85
C LYS A 92 6.34 7.66 -10.32
N MET A 93 5.74 8.51 -9.47
CA MET A 93 6.46 9.63 -8.84
C MET A 93 7.67 9.15 -8.03
N LEU A 94 7.50 8.10 -7.21
CA LEU A 94 8.58 7.53 -6.42
C LEU A 94 9.68 6.92 -7.29
N TYR A 95 9.30 6.19 -8.34
CA TYR A 95 10.24 5.64 -9.30
C TYR A 95 11.08 6.75 -9.97
N GLU A 96 10.44 7.83 -10.42
CA GLU A 96 11.12 8.99 -11.00
C GLU A 96 12.06 9.67 -10.00
N GLN A 97 11.66 9.80 -8.72
CA GLN A 97 12.52 10.32 -7.66
C GLN A 97 13.74 9.44 -7.42
N PHE A 98 13.59 8.12 -7.43
CA PHE A 98 14.73 7.21 -7.27
C PHE A 98 15.67 7.18 -8.47
N LYS A 99 15.16 7.45 -9.68
CA LYS A 99 15.95 7.50 -10.92
C LYS A 99 16.67 8.83 -11.13
N SER A 100 16.12 9.93 -10.62
CA SER A 100 16.63 11.28 -10.89
C SER A 100 17.75 11.75 -9.96
N GLU A 101 18.22 10.93 -9.00
CA GLU A 101 19.25 11.27 -8.00
C GLU A 101 19.01 12.57 -7.19
N ASN A 102 17.88 13.26 -7.37
CA ASN A 102 17.45 14.35 -6.49
C ASN A 102 16.65 13.78 -5.31
N ILE A 103 17.40 13.24 -4.35
CA ILE A 103 16.90 13.00 -3.00
C ILE A 103 16.62 14.38 -2.40
N ILE A 104 15.36 14.80 -2.44
CA ILE A 104 14.85 15.80 -1.49
C ILE A 104 14.11 15.02 -0.41
N LEU A 105 14.88 14.46 0.52
CA LEU A 105 14.47 14.08 1.86
C LEU A 105 15.62 14.43 2.81
#